data_AF-A0A4Y0BEW9-F1
#
_entry.id   AF-A0A4Y0BEW9-F1
#
_cell.length_a   1.000
_cell.length_b   1.000
_cell.length_c   1.000
_cell.angle_alpha   90.00
_cell.angle_beta   90.00
_cell.angle_gamma   90.00
#
_symmetry.space_group_name_H-M   'P 1'
#
loop_
_entity.id
_entity.type
_entity.pdbx_description
1 polymer ?
#
loop_
_entity_poly.entity_id
_entity_poly.type
_entity_poly.pdbx_seq_one_letter_code
_entity_poly.pdbx_strand_id
1 'polypeptide(L)'
;MVPFTLLVSTIVLSVGLCTANTLHGNSFDAITGCLQFDDVPGYNDTPAYFATNTFRNVGRTSNSRYFRIGIVGANDGHIRFGRSAFPFDENVVELVLSGWGNTQSVARRQIRRRNQSFNNVLLKEASTPKLLHRSRPFVFRMEVFENGRVQLTKDGERRPFFEYSDSQNVIPADYMAFVKWDVNLIYFYDCPLNDDGGVSDESVLLRCSLA
;
A
#
# COMPACT_ATOMS: atom_id res chain seq x y z
N MET A 1 -18.04 -69.41 -45.19
CA MET A 1 -17.47 -68.10 -45.51
C MET A 1 -18.23 -67.07 -44.69
N VAL A 2 -17.56 -66.44 -43.72
CA VAL A 2 -18.13 -65.38 -42.86
C VAL A 2 -17.38 -64.09 -43.22
N PRO A 3 -18.04 -62.96 -43.55
CA PRO A 3 -17.32 -61.74 -43.85
C PRO A 3 -16.98 -61.01 -42.54
N PHE A 4 -15.70 -60.74 -42.33
CA PHE A 4 -15.21 -59.85 -41.29
C PHE A 4 -15.38 -58.41 -41.78
N THR A 5 -16.24 -57.63 -41.14
CA THR A 5 -16.36 -56.19 -41.38
C THR A 5 -15.42 -55.46 -40.43
N LEU A 6 -14.42 -54.77 -40.99
CA LEU A 6 -13.48 -53.93 -40.24
C LEU A 6 -14.12 -52.56 -39.98
N LEU A 7 -14.36 -52.21 -38.72
CA LEU A 7 -14.79 -50.89 -38.29
C LEU A 7 -13.54 -50.03 -38.04
N VAL A 8 -13.35 -48.98 -38.84
CA VAL A 8 -12.28 -48.00 -38.67
C VAL A 8 -12.82 -46.85 -37.82
N SER A 9 -12.39 -46.77 -36.56
CA SER A 9 -12.69 -45.64 -35.68
C SER A 9 -11.73 -44.48 -35.95
N THR A 10 -12.23 -43.40 -36.53
CA THR A 10 -11.52 -42.12 -36.65
C THR A 10 -11.51 -41.39 -35.30
N ILE A 11 -10.35 -41.28 -34.67
CA ILE A 11 -10.13 -40.45 -33.48
C ILE A 11 -9.95 -39.00 -33.94
N VAL A 12 -10.94 -38.15 -33.68
CA VAL A 12 -10.83 -36.71 -33.89
C VAL A 12 -10.17 -36.09 -32.65
N LEU A 13 -8.89 -35.75 -32.76
CA LEU A 13 -8.18 -34.96 -31.75
C LEU A 13 -8.58 -33.49 -31.90
N SER A 14 -9.55 -33.04 -31.12
CA SER A 14 -9.86 -31.61 -30.97
C SER A 14 -8.77 -30.94 -30.12
N VAL A 15 -7.80 -30.31 -30.76
CA VAL A 15 -6.83 -29.45 -30.09
C VAL A 15 -7.54 -28.14 -29.73
N GLY A 16 -8.01 -28.04 -28.48
CA GLY A 16 -8.51 -26.78 -27.95
C GLY A 16 -7.36 -25.78 -27.84
N LEU A 17 -7.38 -24.70 -28.62
CA LEU A 17 -6.54 -23.54 -28.37
C LEU A 17 -7.02 -22.87 -27.08
N CYS A 18 -6.48 -23.30 -25.95
CA CYS A 18 -6.49 -22.49 -24.74
C CYS A 18 -5.48 -21.36 -24.93
N THR A 19 -5.92 -20.23 -25.50
CA THR A 19 -5.17 -18.98 -25.38
C THR A 19 -5.29 -18.53 -23.92
N ALA A 20 -4.33 -18.94 -23.10
CA ALA A 20 -4.11 -18.32 -21.80
C ALA A 20 -3.66 -16.87 -22.07
N ASN A 21 -4.61 -15.93 -22.05
CA ASN A 21 -4.29 -14.51 -21.98
C ASN A 21 -3.67 -14.24 -20.60
N THR A 22 -2.37 -14.48 -20.46
CA THR A 22 -1.58 -13.92 -19.37
C THR A 22 -1.41 -12.44 -19.66
N LEU A 23 -2.45 -11.63 -19.38
CA LEU A 23 -2.33 -10.19 -19.46
C LEU A 23 -1.28 -9.77 -18.41
N HIS A 24 -0.05 -9.49 -18.87
CA HIS A 24 1.00 -8.98 -18.00
C HIS A 24 0.64 -7.54 -17.63
N GLY A 25 -0.14 -7.37 -16.55
CA GLY A 25 -0.55 -6.07 -16.07
C GLY A 25 0.66 -5.24 -15.63
N ASN A 26 0.69 -3.97 -16.03
CA ASN A 26 1.75 -3.07 -15.62
C ASN A 26 1.53 -2.70 -14.14
N SER A 27 2.49 -3.01 -13.27
CA SER A 27 2.37 -2.70 -11.84
C SER A 27 2.20 -1.20 -11.55
N PHE A 28 2.63 -0.33 -12.48
CA PHE A 28 2.43 1.11 -12.36
C PHE A 28 1.00 1.54 -12.65
N ASP A 29 0.14 0.71 -13.22
CA ASP A 29 -1.27 1.04 -13.39
C ASP A 29 -1.95 1.27 -12.02
N ALA A 30 -1.44 0.60 -10.97
CA ALA A 30 -1.93 0.74 -9.59
C ALA A 30 -1.76 2.17 -9.02
N ILE A 31 -0.83 2.97 -9.53
CA ILE A 31 -0.60 4.35 -9.05
C ILE A 31 -1.21 5.41 -9.98
N THR A 32 -2.02 4.98 -10.95
CA THR A 32 -2.67 5.91 -11.88
C THR A 32 -3.53 6.91 -11.12
N GLY A 33 -3.33 8.21 -11.39
CA GLY A 33 -4.07 9.30 -10.76
C GLY A 33 -3.55 9.73 -9.38
N CYS A 34 -2.51 9.08 -8.84
CA CYS A 34 -1.84 9.56 -7.63
C CYS A 34 -1.04 10.84 -7.91
N LEU A 35 -0.85 11.65 -6.87
CA LEU A 35 0.21 12.66 -6.86
C LEU A 35 1.56 11.97 -6.63
N GLN A 36 2.60 12.45 -7.31
CA GLN A 36 3.97 11.95 -7.17
C GLN A 36 4.81 12.91 -6.32
N PHE A 37 5.67 12.36 -5.47
CA PHE A 37 6.69 13.07 -4.72
C PHE A 37 8.02 12.31 -4.79
N ASP A 38 8.95 12.83 -5.58
CA ASP A 38 10.24 12.22 -5.93
C ASP A 38 11.46 13.02 -5.41
N ASP A 39 11.29 14.29 -5.07
CA ASP A 39 12.29 15.08 -4.32
C ASP A 39 12.19 14.82 -2.81
N VAL A 40 12.39 13.56 -2.42
CA VAL A 40 12.21 13.11 -1.05
C VAL A 40 13.38 13.57 -0.16
N PRO A 41 13.13 14.38 0.89
CA PRO A 41 14.16 14.86 1.79
C PRO A 41 14.75 13.73 2.65
N GLY A 42 16.01 13.89 3.04
CA GLY A 42 16.71 12.96 3.93
C GLY A 42 16.11 12.93 5.34
N TYR A 43 16.44 11.90 6.11
CA TYR A 43 15.83 11.64 7.42
C TYR A 43 15.97 12.81 8.41
N ASN A 44 17.07 13.56 8.30
CA ASN A 44 17.41 14.69 9.14
C ASN A 44 17.14 16.07 8.52
N ASP A 45 16.66 16.11 7.28
CA ASP A 45 16.23 17.35 6.65
C ASP A 45 14.88 17.78 7.23
N THR A 46 14.47 19.02 6.95
CA THR A 46 13.14 19.52 7.33
C THR A 46 12.15 19.15 6.23
N PRO A 47 11.25 18.17 6.44
CA PRO A 47 10.33 17.77 5.39
C PRO A 47 9.15 18.73 5.29
N ALA A 48 8.57 18.80 4.09
CA ALA A 48 7.26 19.42 3.90
C ALA A 48 6.18 18.49 4.46
N TYR A 49 5.39 19.01 5.40
CA TYR A 49 4.20 18.35 5.91
C TYR A 49 2.97 18.84 5.14
N PHE A 50 2.43 17.98 4.28
CA PHE A 50 1.26 18.24 3.46
C PHE A 50 -0.01 18.12 4.31
N ALA A 51 -0.88 19.11 4.25
CA ALA A 51 -2.17 19.08 4.94
C ALA A 51 -3.08 18.01 4.29
N THR A 52 -3.49 17.01 5.05
CA THR A 52 -4.28 15.90 4.49
C THR A 52 -5.72 16.31 4.19
N ASN A 53 -6.17 17.47 4.67
CA ASN A 53 -7.46 18.04 4.30
C ASN A 53 -7.49 18.61 2.87
N THR A 54 -6.34 18.83 2.22
CA THR A 54 -6.26 19.27 0.82
C THR A 54 -6.20 18.10 -0.16
N PHE A 55 -6.06 16.87 0.34
CA PHE A 55 -6.07 15.66 -0.48
C PHE A 55 -7.48 15.38 -1.00
N ARG A 56 -7.59 14.99 -2.27
CA ARG A 56 -8.85 14.71 -2.98
C ARG A 56 -9.40 13.33 -2.67
N ASN A 57 -8.52 12.37 -2.40
CA ASN A 57 -8.80 10.94 -2.28
C ASN A 57 -8.58 10.45 -0.84
N VAL A 58 -9.23 11.10 0.13
CA VAL A 58 -9.20 10.69 1.54
C VAL A 58 -10.46 9.93 1.89
N GLY A 59 -10.29 8.67 2.24
CA GLY A 59 -11.35 7.82 2.74
C GLY A 59 -11.70 8.15 4.19
N ARG A 60 -12.98 8.07 4.53
CA ARG A 60 -13.48 8.36 5.87
C ARG A 60 -14.50 7.31 6.28
N THR A 61 -14.34 6.80 7.49
CA THR A 61 -15.39 6.04 8.18
C THR A 61 -15.94 6.89 9.33
N SER A 62 -16.82 6.32 10.15
CA SER A 62 -17.31 7.00 11.37
C SER A 62 -16.23 7.24 12.42
N ASN A 63 -15.08 6.57 12.35
CA ASN A 63 -14.04 6.64 13.38
C ASN A 63 -12.60 6.51 12.84
N SER A 64 -12.40 6.67 11.54
CA SER A 64 -11.09 6.58 10.90
C SER A 64 -10.99 7.43 9.64
N ARG A 65 -9.76 7.78 9.29
CA ARG A 65 -9.38 8.28 7.97
C ARG A 65 -8.41 7.31 7.34
N TYR A 66 -8.54 7.06 6.04
CA TYR A 66 -7.63 6.21 5.31
C TYR A 66 -7.09 6.86 4.05
N PHE A 67 -5.83 6.53 3.77
CA PHE A 67 -5.03 7.07 2.68
C PHE A 67 -4.48 5.90 1.88
N ARG A 68 -4.58 6.00 0.56
CA ARG A 68 -3.92 5.05 -0.33
C ARG A 68 -2.59 5.64 -0.78
N ILE A 69 -1.52 4.89 -0.54
CA ILE A 69 -0.13 5.35 -0.71
C ILE A 69 0.65 4.29 -1.48
N GLY A 70 1.46 4.73 -2.44
CA GLY A 70 2.42 3.91 -3.16
C GLY A 70 3.86 4.31 -2.82
N ILE A 71 4.77 3.34 -2.77
CA ILE A 71 6.21 3.60 -2.59
C ILE A 71 7.00 2.78 -3.61
N VAL A 72 7.91 3.42 -4.33
CA VAL A 72 8.94 2.75 -5.15
C VAL A 72 10.31 3.03 -4.55
N GLY A 73 11.06 1.97 -4.26
CA GLY A 73 12.43 2.05 -3.75
C GLY A 73 12.91 0.75 -3.12
N ALA A 74 14.16 0.72 -2.70
CA ALA A 74 14.78 -0.52 -2.23
C ALA A 74 14.39 -0.91 -0.80
N ASN A 75 14.27 0.08 0.09
CA ASN A 75 14.10 -0.06 1.55
C ASN A 75 13.80 1.32 2.17
N ASP A 76 13.55 1.33 3.48
CA ASP A 76 13.48 2.53 4.32
C ASP A 76 12.53 3.63 3.83
N GLY A 77 11.31 3.24 3.47
CA GLY A 77 10.22 4.18 3.20
C GLY A 77 9.69 4.76 4.52
N HIS A 78 10.06 5.99 4.86
CA HIS A 78 9.53 6.66 6.05
C HIS A 78 8.32 7.53 5.72
N ILE A 79 7.27 7.41 6.54
CA ILE A 79 6.10 8.28 6.53
C ILE A 79 5.98 8.88 7.92
N ARG A 80 5.86 10.19 8.01
CA ARG A 80 5.59 10.89 9.26
C ARG A 80 4.23 11.57 9.20
N PHE A 81 3.45 11.53 10.28
CA PHE A 81 2.21 12.29 10.34
C PHE A 81 1.94 12.87 11.73
N GLY A 82 1.21 13.98 11.76
CA GLY A 82 0.92 14.71 12.99
C GLY A 82 -0.14 15.80 12.82
N ARG A 83 -0.22 16.68 13.82
CA ARG A 83 -1.25 17.74 13.95
C ARG A 83 -0.90 19.05 13.24
N SER A 84 0.38 19.27 12.94
CA SER A 84 0.90 20.57 12.50
C SER A 84 1.81 20.42 11.28
N ALA A 85 1.87 21.48 10.46
CA ALA A 85 2.81 21.60 9.36
C ALA A 85 4.27 21.75 9.82
N PHE A 86 4.48 22.14 11.08
CA PHE A 86 5.81 22.38 11.66
C PHE A 86 5.89 21.74 13.06
N PRO A 87 5.92 20.39 13.17
CA PRO A 87 5.76 19.69 14.44
C PRO A 87 7.07 19.64 15.26
N PHE A 88 7.76 20.77 15.40
CA PHE A 88 8.93 20.87 16.27
C PHE A 88 8.48 20.84 17.74
N ASP A 89 9.16 20.02 18.54
CA ASP A 89 8.85 19.78 19.95
C ASP A 89 7.44 19.18 20.18
N GLU A 90 6.83 18.65 19.12
CA GLU A 90 5.56 17.94 19.13
C GLU A 90 5.75 16.45 18.81
N ASN A 91 4.82 15.61 19.27
CA ASN A 91 4.81 14.20 18.89
C ASN A 91 4.25 14.04 17.48
N VAL A 92 5.00 13.32 16.65
CA VAL A 92 4.53 12.75 15.37
C VAL A 92 4.60 11.23 15.44
N VAL A 93 3.83 10.57 14.60
CA VAL A 93 4.06 9.15 14.29
C VAL A 93 5.08 9.08 13.17
N GLU A 94 6.08 8.21 13.31
CA GLU A 94 6.97 7.77 12.23
C GLU A 94 6.69 6.30 11.94
N LEU A 95 6.30 6.01 10.70
CA LEU A 95 6.26 4.67 10.14
C LEU A 95 7.52 4.48 9.30
N VAL A 96 8.20 3.35 9.48
CA VAL A 96 9.33 2.91 8.67
C VAL A 96 8.90 1.63 7.97
N LEU A 97 8.82 1.65 6.65
CA LEU A 97 8.51 0.48 5.84
C LEU A 97 9.77 -0.07 5.21
N SER A 98 9.93 -1.39 5.24
CA SER A 98 11.10 -2.07 4.69
C SER A 98 12.43 -1.58 5.26
N GLY A 99 12.48 -1.29 6.56
CA GLY A 99 13.73 -0.98 7.24
C GLY A 99 14.67 -2.18 7.34
N TRP A 100 15.90 -1.91 7.81
CA TRP A 100 16.96 -2.92 7.96
C TRP A 100 17.21 -3.72 6.68
N GLY A 101 17.36 -3.01 5.56
CA GLY A 101 17.59 -3.65 4.26
C GLY A 101 16.37 -4.45 3.78
N ASN A 102 15.16 -3.90 3.93
CA ASN A 102 13.92 -4.50 3.46
C ASN A 102 13.50 -5.77 4.21
N THR A 103 13.66 -5.77 5.53
CA THR A 103 13.32 -6.92 6.39
C THR A 103 12.23 -6.62 7.41
N GLN A 104 12.05 -5.36 7.81
CA GLN A 104 11.16 -5.01 8.92
C GLN A 104 10.33 -3.76 8.65
N SER A 105 9.21 -3.63 9.36
CA SER A 105 8.46 -2.39 9.45
C SER A 105 8.32 -1.98 10.91
N VAL A 106 8.37 -0.68 11.17
CA VAL A 106 8.39 -0.12 12.52
C VAL A 106 7.47 1.08 12.63
N ALA A 107 6.76 1.19 13.75
CA ALA A 107 6.07 2.40 14.17
C ALA A 107 6.76 2.97 15.40
N ARG A 108 6.98 4.29 15.37
CA ARG A 108 7.57 5.06 16.46
C ARG A 108 6.72 6.29 16.72
N ARG A 109 6.67 6.71 17.98
CA ARG A 109 6.33 8.08 18.32
C ARG A 109 7.62 8.89 18.38
N GLN A 110 7.72 9.92 17.57
CA GLN A 110 8.92 10.73 17.43
C GLN A 110 8.66 12.17 17.88
N ILE A 111 9.62 12.76 18.58
CA ILE A 111 9.70 14.21 18.79
C ILE A 111 10.99 14.69 18.13
N ARG A 112 10.90 15.72 17.27
CA ARG A 112 12.08 16.41 16.71
C ARG A 112 12.16 17.83 17.23
N ARG A 113 13.36 18.26 17.61
CA ARG A 113 13.63 19.65 18.01
C ARG A 113 14.07 20.48 16.80
N ARG A 114 14.07 21.81 16.94
CA ARG A 114 14.54 22.73 15.87
C ARG A 114 15.98 22.48 15.42
N ASN A 115 16.83 21.95 16.31
CA ASN A 115 18.21 21.58 15.98
C ASN A 115 18.34 20.18 15.34
N GLN A 116 17.23 19.58 14.89
CA GLN A 116 17.13 18.24 14.29
C GLN A 116 17.45 17.07 15.22
N SER A 117 17.76 17.30 16.50
CA SER A 117 17.80 16.21 17.48
C SER A 117 16.42 15.58 17.64
N PHE A 118 16.37 14.25 17.81
CA PHE A 118 15.11 13.53 17.93
C PHE A 118 15.14 12.49 19.04
N ASN A 119 13.96 12.16 19.54
CA ASN A 119 13.72 11.01 20.43
C ASN A 119 12.65 10.14 19.80
N ASN A 120 12.87 8.82 19.78
CA ASN A 120 11.95 7.84 19.26
C ASN A 120 11.52 6.90 20.40
N VAL A 121 10.21 6.79 20.60
CA VAL A 121 9.59 5.73 21.41
C VAL A 121 9.09 4.66 20.46
N LEU A 122 9.59 3.43 20.60
CA LEU A 122 9.14 2.29 19.80
C LEU A 122 7.70 1.92 20.18
N LEU A 123 6.81 1.88 19.19
CA LEU A 123 5.42 1.44 19.37
C LEU A 123 5.23 0.00 18.88
N LYS A 124 5.83 -0.33 17.74
CA LYS A 124 5.77 -1.67 17.15
C LYS A 124 6.94 -1.91 16.21
N GLU A 125 7.41 -3.15 16.19
CA GLU A 125 8.32 -3.69 15.18
C GLU A 125 7.74 -5.03 14.70
N ALA A 126 7.83 -5.29 13.39
CA ALA A 126 7.37 -6.53 12.78
C ALA A 126 8.24 -6.91 11.58
N SER A 127 8.41 -8.21 11.37
CA SER A 127 9.10 -8.74 10.19
C SER A 127 8.21 -8.56 8.95
N THR A 128 8.71 -7.84 7.95
CA THR A 128 8.06 -7.56 6.67
C THR A 128 9.08 -7.67 5.52
N PRO A 129 9.60 -8.87 5.24
CA PRO A 129 10.68 -9.05 4.28
C PRO A 129 10.20 -8.78 2.85
N LYS A 130 11.05 -8.08 2.08
CA LYS A 130 10.87 -7.85 0.64
C LYS A 130 9.57 -7.12 0.28
N LEU A 131 9.15 -6.17 1.11
CA LEU A 131 7.93 -5.40 0.91
C LEU A 131 8.09 -4.34 -0.19
N LEU A 132 9.14 -3.51 -0.13
CA LEU A 132 9.46 -2.51 -1.17
C LEU A 132 10.28 -3.10 -2.32
N HIS A 133 10.18 -2.49 -3.51
CA HIS A 133 10.93 -2.89 -4.70
C HIS A 133 11.40 -1.67 -5.52
N ARG A 134 12.59 -1.77 -6.12
CA ARG A 134 13.23 -0.66 -6.87
C ARG A 134 12.49 -0.27 -8.15
N SER A 135 11.71 -1.19 -8.71
CA SER A 135 11.06 -1.03 -10.03
C SER A 135 9.58 -1.38 -10.04
N ARG A 136 8.95 -1.55 -8.87
CA ARG A 136 7.52 -1.82 -8.76
C ARG A 136 6.95 -1.07 -7.56
N PRO A 137 5.84 -0.34 -7.72
CA PRO A 137 5.21 0.33 -6.59
C PRO A 137 4.63 -0.70 -5.62
N PHE A 138 4.96 -0.55 -4.35
CA PHE A 138 4.23 -1.17 -3.26
C PHE A 138 3.09 -0.23 -2.86
N VAL A 139 1.85 -0.63 -3.13
CA VAL A 139 0.67 0.18 -2.83
C VAL A 139 -0.10 -0.43 -1.66
N PHE A 140 -0.52 0.42 -0.73
CA PHE A 140 -1.21 0.04 0.47
C PHE A 140 -2.17 1.13 0.95
N ARG A 141 -3.18 0.71 1.71
CA ARG A 141 -4.05 1.56 2.51
C ARG A 141 -3.45 1.73 3.90
N MET A 142 -3.21 2.98 4.30
CA MET A 142 -2.95 3.37 5.68
C MET A 142 -4.24 3.90 6.29
N GLU A 143 -4.76 3.24 7.31
CA GLU A 143 -5.96 3.65 8.04
C GLU A 143 -5.60 4.07 9.47
N VAL A 144 -5.97 5.30 9.82
CA VAL A 144 -5.70 5.93 11.12
C VAL A 144 -7.02 6.11 11.86
N PHE A 145 -7.19 5.35 12.95
CA PHE A 145 -8.40 5.35 13.76
C PHE A 145 -8.31 6.40 14.88
N GLU A 146 -9.46 6.97 15.24
CA GLU A 146 -9.59 7.97 16.31
C GLU A 146 -9.22 7.43 17.71
N ASN A 147 -9.17 6.11 17.87
CA ASN A 147 -8.75 5.46 19.12
C ASN A 147 -7.23 5.23 19.23
N GLY A 148 -6.44 5.75 18.29
CA GLY A 148 -4.98 5.61 18.27
C GLY A 148 -4.46 4.33 17.61
N ARG A 149 -5.33 3.51 17.02
CA ARG A 149 -4.92 2.38 16.17
C ARG A 149 -4.53 2.87 14.77
N VAL A 150 -3.52 2.25 14.18
CA VAL A 150 -3.16 2.42 12.76
C VAL A 150 -2.93 1.08 12.12
N GLN A 151 -3.48 0.89 10.92
CA GLN A 151 -3.38 -0.32 10.13
C GLN A 151 -2.83 -0.02 8.74
N LEU A 152 -1.90 -0.87 8.28
CA LEU A 152 -1.39 -0.86 6.92
C LEU A 152 -1.82 -2.15 6.22
N THR A 153 -2.64 -2.01 5.19
CA THR A 153 -3.18 -3.14 4.41
C THR A 153 -2.72 -2.99 2.98
N LYS A 154 -2.05 -4.00 2.44
CA LYS A 154 -1.63 -3.97 1.04
C LYS A 154 -2.86 -3.94 0.13
N ASP A 155 -2.75 -3.22 -0.98
CA ASP A 155 -3.82 -3.18 -1.98
C ASP A 155 -4.22 -4.57 -2.45
N GLY A 156 -5.54 -4.81 -2.50
CA GLY A 156 -6.14 -6.10 -2.85
C GLY A 156 -6.14 -7.13 -1.72
N GLU A 157 -5.47 -6.87 -0.59
CA GLU A 157 -5.49 -7.74 0.57
C GLU A 157 -6.53 -7.29 1.59
N ARG A 158 -7.07 -8.25 2.37
CA ARG A 158 -8.09 -7.97 3.41
C ARG A 158 -7.51 -7.80 4.80
N ARG A 159 -6.29 -8.30 5.03
CA ARG A 159 -5.65 -8.32 6.35
C ARG A 159 -4.49 -7.32 6.36
N PRO A 160 -4.32 -6.55 7.44
CA PRO A 160 -3.16 -5.67 7.55
C PRO A 160 -1.89 -6.51 7.63
N PHE A 161 -0.85 -6.07 6.92
CA PHE A 161 0.49 -6.63 7.08
C PHE A 161 1.22 -6.01 8.28
N PHE A 162 0.76 -4.85 8.75
CA PHE A 162 1.31 -4.13 9.88
C PHE A 162 0.21 -3.36 10.63
N GLU A 163 0.22 -3.43 11.96
CA GLU A 163 -0.73 -2.75 12.83
C GLU A 163 -0.08 -2.40 14.17
N TYR A 164 -0.43 -1.24 14.72
CA TYR A 164 -0.13 -0.88 16.11
C TYR A 164 -1.26 -0.04 16.72
N SER A 165 -1.20 0.16 18.03
CA SER A 165 -2.11 1.06 18.76
C SER A 165 -1.36 1.85 19.83
N ASP A 166 -1.67 3.14 19.94
CA ASP A 166 -1.17 4.07 20.97
C ASP A 166 -2.31 4.96 21.49
N SER A 167 -3.28 4.32 22.15
CA SER A 167 -4.51 4.99 22.62
C SER A 167 -4.27 6.07 23.67
N GLN A 168 -3.13 6.05 24.36
CA GLN A 168 -2.75 7.08 25.33
C GLN A 168 -2.23 8.36 24.64
N ASN A 169 -1.75 8.26 23.39
CA ASN A 169 -1.17 9.37 22.65
C ASN A 169 -1.72 9.40 21.24
N VAL A 170 -3.04 9.58 21.12
CA VAL A 170 -3.72 9.66 19.83
C VAL A 170 -3.19 10.86 19.02
N ILE A 171 -2.52 10.56 17.92
CA ILE A 171 -1.99 11.54 16.97
C ILE A 171 -2.80 11.41 15.66
N PRO A 172 -3.58 12.42 15.28
CA PRO A 172 -4.27 12.43 14.00
C PRO A 172 -3.28 12.61 12.83
N ALA A 173 -3.65 12.09 11.67
CA ALA A 173 -2.94 12.35 10.42
C ALA A 173 -3.50 13.59 9.72
N ASP A 174 -3.44 14.75 10.38
CA ASP A 174 -3.88 16.04 9.80
C ASP A 174 -2.85 16.59 8.82
N TYR A 175 -1.59 16.27 9.06
CA TYR A 175 -0.48 16.55 8.18
C TYR A 175 0.37 15.30 7.98
N MET A 176 0.91 15.12 6.78
CA MET A 176 1.74 13.97 6.41
C MET A 176 3.00 14.42 5.66
N ALA A 177 4.11 13.77 5.95
CA ALA A 177 5.41 14.00 5.32
C ALA A 177 6.04 12.67 4.91
N PHE A 178 6.87 12.73 3.88
CA PHE A 178 7.62 11.60 3.35
C PHE A 178 9.11 11.91 3.45
N VAL A 179 9.91 10.98 3.97
CA VAL A 179 11.37 11.14 4.09
C VAL A 179 12.09 9.85 3.72
N LYS A 180 13.38 9.95 3.39
CA LYS A 180 14.24 8.80 3.08
C LYS A 180 15.38 8.65 4.08
N TRP A 181 15.85 7.43 4.30
CA TRP A 181 17.08 7.20 5.07
C TRP A 181 18.31 7.46 4.20
N ASP A 182 18.65 6.52 3.33
CA ASP A 182 19.88 6.52 2.52
C ASP A 182 19.65 6.13 1.04
N VAL A 183 18.43 5.72 0.68
CA VAL A 183 18.08 5.31 -0.68
C VAL A 183 17.05 6.22 -1.33
N ASN A 184 17.14 6.38 -2.66
CA ASN A 184 16.14 7.13 -3.41
C ASN A 184 14.79 6.40 -3.37
N LEU A 185 13.75 7.19 -3.12
CA LEU A 185 12.37 6.75 -3.01
C LEU A 185 11.50 7.67 -3.86
N ILE A 186 10.42 7.11 -4.40
CA ILE A 186 9.32 7.88 -4.98
C ILE A 186 8.07 7.50 -4.19
N TYR A 187 7.37 8.52 -3.68
CA TYR A 187 6.09 8.36 -3.03
C TYR A 187 4.98 8.73 -3.99
N PHE A 188 3.92 7.94 -3.96
CA PHE A 188 2.65 8.20 -4.61
C PHE A 188 1.62 8.39 -3.52
N TYR A 189 0.98 9.55 -3.45
CA TYR A 189 0.06 9.91 -2.39
C TYR A 189 -1.19 10.56 -2.97
N ASP A 190 -2.20 10.75 -2.13
CA ASP A 190 -3.52 11.21 -2.58
C ASP A 190 -4.04 10.36 -3.76
N CYS A 191 -3.81 9.05 -3.70
CA CYS A 191 -4.16 8.11 -4.75
C CYS A 191 -5.67 7.86 -4.79
N PRO A 192 -6.30 7.73 -5.98
CA PRO A 192 -7.68 7.28 -6.10
C PRO A 192 -7.91 6.02 -5.27
N LEU A 193 -8.95 6.06 -4.44
CA LEU A 193 -9.32 4.94 -3.59
C LEU A 193 -9.89 3.83 -4.48
N ASN A 194 -9.54 2.58 -4.19
CA ASN A 194 -10.24 1.47 -4.81
C ASN A 194 -11.65 1.45 -4.23
N ASP A 195 -12.67 1.36 -5.08
CA ASP A 195 -14.05 1.19 -4.59
C ASP A 195 -14.08 -0.08 -3.72
N ASP A 196 -14.23 0.11 -2.41
CA ASP A 196 -14.49 -0.99 -1.48
C ASP A 196 -15.83 -1.61 -1.92
N GLY A 197 -15.76 -2.71 -2.66
CA GLY A 197 -16.89 -3.30 -3.37
C GLY A 197 -18.20 -3.27 -2.59
N GLY A 198 -19.13 -2.43 -3.05
CA GLY A 198 -20.53 -2.81 -3.00
C GLY A 198 -20.65 -4.13 -3.75
N VAL A 199 -21.02 -5.19 -3.03
CA VAL A 199 -21.47 -6.44 -3.63
C VAL A 199 -22.71 -6.10 -4.46
N SER A 200 -22.54 -5.76 -5.73
CA SER A 200 -23.55 -6.03 -6.74
C SER A 200 -23.35 -7.47 -7.14
N ASP A 201 -24.23 -8.31 -6.64
CA ASP A 201 -24.37 -9.72 -6.99
C ASP A 201 -24.83 -9.83 -8.45
N GLU A 202 -23.95 -9.56 -9.41
CA GLU A 202 -24.11 -10.03 -10.79
C GLU A 202 -23.21 -11.25 -10.97
N SER A 203 -23.74 -12.38 -10.48
CA SER A 203 -23.43 -13.68 -11.02
C SER A 203 -23.84 -13.72 -12.50
N VAL A 204 -22.99 -13.19 -13.38
CA VAL A 204 -23.06 -13.50 -14.80
C VAL A 204 -22.66 -14.97 -14.95
N LEU A 205 -23.66 -15.84 -14.80
CA LEU A 205 -23.64 -17.21 -15.28
C LEU A 205 -23.37 -17.17 -16.78
N LEU A 206 -22.09 -17.26 -17.16
CA LEU A 206 -21.69 -17.63 -18.51
C LEU A 206 -22.17 -19.06 -18.76
N ARG A 207 -23.42 -19.19 -19.22
CA ARG A 207 -23.93 -20.39 -19.85
C ARG A 207 -23.18 -20.56 -21.17
N CYS A 208 -22.19 -21.44 -21.18
CA CYS A 208 -21.70 -22.02 -22.42
C CYS A 208 -22.83 -22.89 -23.00
N SER A 209 -23.55 -22.35 -23.98
CA SER A 209 -24.43 -23.16 -24.83
C SER A 209 -23.57 -24.02 -25.76
N LEU A 210 -23.65 -25.33 -25.59
CA LEU A 210 -23.20 -26.31 -26.58
C LEU A 210 -24.21 -26.29 -27.72
N ALA A 211 -23.73 -25.98 -28.94
CA ALA A 211 -24.41 -26.28 -30.20
C ALA A 211 -23.65 -27.42 -30.88
#